data_AF-S0J6Y8-F1
#
_entry.id   AF-S0J6Y8-F1
#
_cell.length_a   1.000
_cell.length_b   1.000
_cell.length_c   1.000
_cell.angle_alpha   90.00
_cell.angle_beta   90.00
_cell.angle_gamma   90.00
#
_symmetry.space_group_name_H-M   'P 1'
#
loop_
_entity.id
_entity.type
_entity.pdbx_description
1 polymer ?
#
loop_
_entity_poly.entity_id
_entity_poly.type
_entity_poly.pdbx_seq_one_letter_code
_entity_poly.pdbx_strand_id
1 'polypeptide(L)'
;MMKLYDPILRELLAGLETYPVRRLNKEKGSSWKDAGREAMILRSDMAYELGKGTLPALGSTILTMDKELVPEDEILLYGEDLKEIRKDRPYARIAAVRMKQGSLGEGNELYNEVRKTEYTRYRLFPEGFMMRVSASQEREAVRVGRQALEKGLGFAQVGSMFLTAYHRNPKVEAVKLIFITRKEFPWPELGGYIRKAEQITRAIDHVLKNLSMDCNACSLKQICDEVEGLKELHRAPSENGTCIG
;
A
#
# COMPACT_ATOMS: atom_id res chain seq x y z
N MET A 1 -8.19 10.22 18.65
CA MET A 1 -7.39 10.31 17.42
C MET A 1 -7.80 9.15 16.53
N MET A 2 -8.09 9.42 15.26
CA MET A 2 -8.78 8.48 14.39
C MET A 2 -7.84 7.34 13.95
N LYS A 3 -8.24 6.08 14.20
CA LYS A 3 -7.44 4.86 14.02
C LYS A 3 -7.98 3.96 12.89
N LEU A 4 -8.40 4.56 11.78
CA LEU A 4 -9.15 3.86 10.72
C LEU A 4 -8.51 2.55 10.24
N TYR A 5 -7.19 2.53 10.11
CA TYR A 5 -6.46 1.40 9.57
C TYR A 5 -5.62 0.64 10.61
N ASP A 6 -5.50 1.14 11.84
CA ASP A 6 -4.58 0.56 12.82
C ASP A 6 -4.96 -0.88 13.21
N PRO A 7 -6.25 -1.24 13.42
CA PRO A 7 -6.63 -2.61 13.72
C PRO A 7 -6.23 -3.58 12.60
N ILE A 8 -6.52 -3.22 11.34
CA ILE A 8 -6.20 -4.09 10.20
C ILE A 8 -4.70 -4.18 9.94
N LEU A 9 -3.96 -3.10 10.19
CA LEU A 9 -2.50 -3.11 10.11
C LEU A 9 -1.89 -4.01 11.21
N ARG A 10 -2.43 -3.99 12.44
CA ARG A 10 -2.00 -4.87 13.53
C ARG A 10 -2.20 -6.34 13.17
N GLU A 11 -3.38 -6.71 12.69
CA GLU A 11 -3.69 -8.08 12.26
C GLU A 11 -2.75 -8.54 11.13
N LEU A 12 -2.57 -7.70 10.11
CA LEU A 12 -1.68 -8.00 8.98
C LEU A 12 -0.24 -8.22 9.46
N LEU A 13 0.29 -7.33 10.32
CA LEU A 13 1.66 -7.45 10.81
C LEU A 13 1.83 -8.69 11.70
N ALA A 14 0.90 -8.98 12.60
CA ALA A 14 0.92 -10.17 13.44
C ALA A 14 0.90 -11.47 12.60
N GLY A 15 0.08 -11.51 11.54
CA GLY A 15 0.05 -12.64 10.61
C GLY A 15 1.39 -12.90 9.91
N LEU A 16 2.23 -11.87 9.75
CA LEU A 16 3.56 -11.99 9.14
C LEU A 16 4.66 -12.44 10.12
N GLU A 17 4.49 -12.27 11.43
CA GLU A 17 5.53 -12.58 12.43
C GLU A 17 5.94 -14.05 12.46
N THR A 18 5.03 -14.94 12.05
CA THR A 18 5.26 -16.39 12.00
C THR A 18 6.17 -16.83 10.85
N TYR A 19 6.50 -15.94 9.91
CA TYR A 19 7.28 -16.26 8.72
C TYR A 19 8.73 -15.73 8.81
N PRO A 20 9.72 -16.51 8.35
CA PRO A 20 11.08 -16.01 8.15
C PRO A 20 11.10 -14.74 7.30
N VAL A 21 11.77 -13.71 7.81
CA VAL A 21 11.88 -12.38 7.21
C VAL A 21 13.33 -11.98 7.01
N ARG A 22 13.62 -11.34 5.87
CA ARG A 22 14.89 -10.65 5.64
C ARG A 22 14.66 -9.14 5.74
N ARG A 23 15.40 -8.48 6.63
CA ARG A 23 15.52 -7.03 6.65
C ARG A 23 16.54 -6.62 5.59
N LEU A 24 16.10 -5.85 4.60
CA LEU A 24 16.97 -5.40 3.52
C LEU A 24 17.60 -4.05 3.87
N ASN A 25 18.81 -3.83 3.36
CA ASN A 25 19.51 -2.56 3.57
C ASN A 25 18.75 -1.41 2.88
N LYS A 26 18.58 -0.31 3.61
CA LYS A 26 18.05 0.96 3.12
C LYS A 26 19.22 1.78 2.57
N GLU A 27 19.32 1.96 1.26
CA GLU A 27 20.32 2.87 0.69
C GLU A 27 19.82 4.32 0.84
N LYS A 28 20.65 5.21 1.41
CA LYS A 28 20.32 6.64 1.46
C LYS A 28 20.37 7.24 0.06
N GLY A 29 19.20 7.52 -0.50
CA GLY A 29 19.06 7.85 -1.92
C GLY A 29 19.32 6.59 -2.74
N SER A 30 18.25 5.99 -3.29
CA SER A 30 18.43 4.79 -4.11
C SER A 30 19.39 5.09 -5.26
N SER A 31 20.44 4.27 -5.38
CA SER A 31 21.36 4.32 -6.52
C SER A 31 20.68 3.88 -7.83
N TRP A 32 19.47 3.32 -7.75
CA TRP A 32 18.74 2.82 -8.89
C TRP A 32 17.97 3.92 -9.63
N LYS A 33 17.99 3.84 -10.96
CA LYS A 33 17.41 4.86 -11.83
C LYS A 33 15.88 4.77 -11.86
N ASP A 34 15.23 5.91 -11.67
CA ASP A 34 13.84 6.12 -12.05
C ASP A 34 13.78 6.40 -13.56
N ALA A 35 13.05 5.58 -14.30
CA ALA A 35 12.85 5.75 -15.73
C ALA A 35 12.02 7.01 -16.06
N GLY A 36 11.37 7.62 -15.06
CA GLY A 36 10.61 8.87 -15.17
C GLY A 36 9.26 8.73 -15.87
N ARG A 37 9.03 7.59 -16.53
CA ARG A 37 7.77 7.20 -17.17
C ARG A 37 7.67 5.68 -17.19
N GLU A 38 6.49 5.17 -17.51
CA GLU A 38 6.28 3.75 -17.76
C GLU A 38 7.22 3.26 -18.87
N ALA A 39 8.25 2.52 -18.48
CA ALA A 39 9.13 1.81 -19.40
C ALA A 39 8.53 0.43 -19.64
N MET A 40 8.01 0.23 -20.85
CA MET A 40 7.42 -1.06 -21.23
C MET A 40 8.51 -2.14 -21.29
N ILE A 41 8.33 -3.21 -20.52
CA ILE A 41 9.16 -4.42 -20.63
C ILE A 41 8.44 -5.42 -21.54
N LEU A 42 9.03 -5.68 -22.70
CA LEU A 42 8.54 -6.67 -23.65
C LEU A 42 8.82 -8.10 -23.14
N ARG A 43 8.05 -9.07 -23.61
CA ARG A 43 8.26 -10.49 -23.24
C ARG A 43 9.66 -10.99 -23.62
N SER A 44 10.21 -10.48 -24.73
CA SER A 44 11.56 -10.80 -25.23
C SER A 44 12.68 -10.31 -24.32
N ASP A 45 12.42 -9.39 -23.40
CA ASP A 45 13.44 -8.74 -22.54
C ASP A 45 13.24 -9.10 -21.06
N MET A 46 12.10 -9.71 -20.76
CA MET A 46 11.69 -10.10 -19.42
C MET A 46 12.40 -11.38 -18.95
N ALA A 47 12.75 -11.40 -17.67
CA ALA A 47 13.24 -12.59 -16.97
C ALA A 47 12.08 -13.46 -16.48
N TYR A 48 11.10 -12.85 -15.80
CA TYR A 48 9.89 -13.49 -15.28
C TYR A 48 8.84 -12.42 -14.89
N GLU A 49 7.63 -12.86 -14.57
CA GLU A 49 6.54 -12.05 -14.03
C GLU A 49 6.20 -12.42 -12.57
N LEU A 50 6.15 -11.42 -11.72
CA LEU A 50 5.57 -11.49 -10.39
C LEU A 50 4.06 -11.26 -10.52
N GLY A 51 3.24 -12.21 -10.11
CA GLY A 51 1.79 -12.12 -10.25
C GLY A 51 1.30 -12.34 -11.68
N LYS A 52 1.89 -13.29 -12.43
CA LYS A 52 1.44 -13.62 -13.79
C LYS A 52 0.07 -14.28 -13.81
N GLY A 53 -0.78 -13.88 -14.75
CA GLY A 53 -2.05 -14.57 -15.02
C GLY A 53 -2.94 -14.61 -13.78
N THR A 54 -3.20 -15.80 -13.24
CA THR A 54 -4.03 -16.02 -12.04
C THR A 54 -3.22 -16.10 -10.74
N LEU A 55 -1.88 -16.04 -10.79
CA LEU A 55 -1.05 -16.04 -9.58
C LEU A 55 -1.41 -14.84 -8.68
N PRO A 56 -1.37 -14.97 -7.35
CA PRO A 56 -1.58 -13.83 -6.45
C PRO A 56 -0.65 -12.66 -6.77
N ALA A 57 -1.20 -11.46 -6.75
CA ALA A 57 -0.52 -10.23 -7.15
C ALA A 57 -1.17 -9.06 -6.41
N LEU A 58 -0.73 -8.79 -5.18
CA LEU A 58 -1.41 -7.90 -4.25
C LEU A 58 -0.61 -6.61 -4.02
N GLY A 59 -1.29 -5.48 -3.94
CA GLY A 59 -0.68 -4.18 -3.69
C GLY A 59 -1.53 -3.38 -2.71
N SER A 60 -0.92 -2.80 -1.68
CA SER A 60 -1.65 -1.94 -0.74
C SER A 60 -0.78 -0.83 -0.16
N THR A 61 -1.42 0.25 0.27
CA THR A 61 -0.82 1.33 1.06
C THR A 61 -1.77 1.58 2.22
N ILE A 62 -1.28 1.39 3.45
CA ILE A 62 -2.06 1.44 4.67
C ILE A 62 -1.46 2.55 5.54
N LEU A 63 -2.26 3.55 5.91
CA LEU A 63 -1.79 4.70 6.68
C LEU A 63 -1.97 4.44 8.17
N THR A 64 -1.06 4.96 8.98
CA THR A 64 -1.18 4.98 10.44
C THR A 64 -0.57 6.26 10.98
N MET A 65 -0.91 6.64 12.20
CA MET A 65 -0.15 7.64 12.97
C MET A 65 0.55 6.97 14.17
N ASP A 66 0.42 5.66 14.32
CA ASP A 66 0.95 4.91 15.44
C ASP A 66 2.43 4.57 15.23
N LYS A 67 3.28 5.11 16.12
CA LYS A 67 4.72 4.86 16.12
C LYS A 67 5.07 3.43 16.48
N GLU A 68 4.23 2.71 17.22
CA GLU A 68 4.49 1.31 17.57
C GLU A 68 4.35 0.38 16.35
N LEU A 69 3.42 0.67 15.43
CA LEU A 69 3.19 -0.15 14.24
C LEU A 69 4.31 0.02 13.20
N VAL A 70 4.78 1.26 13.05
CA VAL A 70 5.83 1.63 12.10
C VAL A 70 6.81 2.56 12.81
N PRO A 71 7.81 2.03 13.54
CA PRO A 71 8.72 2.84 14.37
C PRO A 71 9.72 3.65 13.55
N GLU A 72 10.21 3.07 12.46
CA GLU A 72 11.19 3.65 11.54
C GLU A 72 10.95 3.15 10.12
N ASP A 73 11.67 3.72 9.15
CA ASP A 73 11.72 3.16 7.81
C ASP A 73 12.25 1.73 7.84
N GLU A 74 11.65 0.81 7.11
CA GLU A 74 12.13 -0.56 7.01
C GLU A 74 11.74 -1.17 5.67
N ILE A 75 12.60 -2.02 5.12
CA ILE A 75 12.30 -2.83 3.94
C ILE A 75 12.38 -4.29 4.38
N LEU A 76 11.24 -4.97 4.33
CA LEU A 76 11.09 -6.36 4.71
C LEU A 76 10.83 -7.22 3.48
N LEU A 77 11.48 -8.37 3.41
CA LEU A 77 11.28 -9.36 2.37
C LEU A 77 10.95 -10.73 2.98
N TYR A 78 9.77 -11.22 2.65
CA TYR A 78 9.31 -12.58 2.96
C TYR A 78 9.40 -13.41 1.68
N GLY A 79 10.39 -14.30 1.60
CA GLY A 79 10.64 -15.12 0.41
C GLY A 79 11.93 -14.75 -0.32
N GLU A 80 12.02 -15.12 -1.59
CA GLU A 80 13.20 -14.92 -2.46
C GLU A 80 13.27 -13.49 -3.02
N ASP A 81 14.49 -12.95 -3.15
CA ASP A 81 14.80 -11.65 -3.73
C ASP A 81 14.86 -11.80 -5.25
N LEU A 82 14.80 -10.70 -5.99
CA LEU A 82 14.67 -10.71 -7.45
C LEU A 82 15.75 -11.58 -8.13
N LYS A 83 17.02 -11.44 -7.73
CA LYS A 83 18.12 -12.25 -8.26
C LYS A 83 18.05 -13.75 -7.96
N GLU A 84 17.23 -14.18 -6.99
CA GLU A 84 17.04 -15.58 -6.60
C GLU A 84 15.87 -16.22 -7.36
N ILE A 85 14.99 -15.42 -7.95
CA ILE A 85 13.81 -15.88 -8.68
C ILE A 85 14.19 -16.33 -10.09
N ARG A 86 13.65 -17.47 -10.54
CA ARG A 86 13.90 -18.03 -11.89
C ARG A 86 12.66 -18.18 -12.77
N LYS A 87 11.47 -18.11 -12.17
CA LYS A 87 10.18 -18.35 -12.83
C LYS A 87 9.11 -17.46 -12.22
N ASP A 88 8.04 -17.29 -12.99
CA ASP A 88 6.84 -16.56 -12.57
C ASP A 88 6.34 -17.06 -11.21
N ARG A 89 5.88 -16.15 -10.35
CA ARG A 89 5.45 -16.51 -8.99
C ARG A 89 4.50 -15.50 -8.36
N PRO A 90 3.83 -15.87 -7.25
CA PRO A 90 3.01 -14.94 -6.48
C PRO A 90 3.80 -13.75 -5.93
N TYR A 91 3.11 -12.62 -5.70
CA TYR A 91 3.73 -11.39 -5.23
C TYR A 91 2.79 -10.53 -4.39
N ALA A 92 3.33 -9.90 -3.35
CA ALA A 92 2.71 -8.73 -2.73
C ALA A 92 3.71 -7.61 -2.46
N ARG A 93 3.20 -6.37 -2.50
CA ARG A 93 3.82 -5.19 -1.92
C ARG A 93 2.83 -4.47 -1.00
N ILE A 94 3.23 -4.28 0.25
CA ILE A 94 2.44 -3.51 1.22
C ILE A 94 3.31 -2.38 1.74
N ALA A 95 2.80 -1.15 1.70
CA ALA A 95 3.42 -0.01 2.34
C ALA A 95 2.60 0.40 3.56
N ALA A 96 3.11 0.16 4.76
CA ALA A 96 2.56 0.74 5.98
C ALA A 96 3.24 2.09 6.22
N VAL A 97 2.49 3.18 6.10
CA VAL A 97 3.01 4.56 6.07
C VAL A 97 2.59 5.26 7.36
N ARG A 98 3.57 5.60 8.21
CA ARG A 98 3.34 6.45 9.37
C ARG A 98 3.35 7.91 8.97
N MET A 99 2.23 8.57 9.22
CA MET A 99 2.02 9.99 9.03
C MET A 99 2.29 10.74 10.34
N LYS A 100 2.71 12.00 10.25
CA LYS A 100 2.85 12.91 11.38
C LYS A 100 1.54 13.00 12.14
N GLN A 101 1.63 13.08 13.46
CA GLN A 101 0.45 13.21 14.31
C GLN A 101 -0.36 14.47 13.96
N GLY A 102 -1.68 14.31 13.81
CA GLY A 102 -2.60 15.40 13.43
C GLY A 102 -2.42 15.93 12.00
N SER A 103 -1.59 15.32 11.16
CA SER A 103 -1.29 15.84 9.82
C SER A 103 -2.29 15.48 8.72
N LEU A 104 -3.19 14.55 9.00
CA LEU A 104 -4.19 14.09 8.04
C LEU A 104 -5.31 15.13 7.82
N GLY A 105 -5.56 16.02 8.77
CA GLY A 105 -6.72 16.90 8.73
C GLY A 105 -8.03 16.13 8.92
N GLU A 106 -9.15 16.78 8.58
CA GLU A 106 -10.50 16.22 8.68
C GLU A 106 -11.21 16.24 7.32
N GLY A 107 -12.28 15.44 7.19
CA GLY A 107 -13.13 15.45 5.99
C GLY A 107 -12.36 15.24 4.69
N ASN A 108 -12.50 16.19 3.75
CA ASN A 108 -11.82 16.15 2.45
C ASN A 108 -10.30 16.20 2.55
N GLU A 109 -9.72 16.84 3.57
CA GLU A 109 -8.26 16.89 3.74
C GLU A 109 -7.70 15.50 4.02
N LEU A 110 -8.36 14.77 4.93
CA LEU A 110 -8.03 13.38 5.24
C LEU A 110 -8.05 12.52 3.99
N TYR A 111 -9.14 12.59 3.22
CA TYR A 111 -9.28 11.78 2.01
C TYR A 111 -8.24 12.11 0.95
N ASN A 112 -8.00 13.40 0.71
CA ASN A 112 -6.99 13.85 -0.23
C ASN A 112 -5.59 13.37 0.19
N GLU A 113 -5.30 13.36 1.50
CA GLU A 113 -4.02 12.89 2.03
C GLU A 113 -3.84 11.37 1.89
N VAL A 114 -4.89 10.60 2.18
CA VAL A 114 -4.93 9.14 1.95
C VAL A 114 -4.68 8.85 0.47
N ARG A 115 -5.45 9.47 -0.43
CA ARG A 115 -5.31 9.27 -1.88
C ARG A 115 -3.94 9.69 -2.39
N LYS A 116 -3.45 10.87 -2.01
CA LYS A 116 -2.13 11.36 -2.40
C LYS A 116 -1.03 10.36 -2.01
N THR A 117 -1.12 9.80 -0.80
CA THR A 117 -0.17 8.80 -0.32
C THR A 117 -0.28 7.50 -1.12
N GLU A 118 -1.49 6.99 -1.36
CA GLU A 118 -1.75 5.82 -2.22
C GLU A 118 -1.22 6.00 -3.65
N TYR A 119 -1.32 7.22 -4.20
CA TYR A 119 -0.92 7.55 -5.57
C TYR A 119 0.59 7.45 -5.80
N THR A 120 1.40 7.42 -4.75
CA THR A 120 2.88 7.32 -4.82
C THR A 120 3.33 6.18 -5.74
N ARG A 121 2.66 5.01 -5.66
CA ARG A 121 3.03 3.82 -6.46
C ARG A 121 2.84 3.97 -7.96
N TYR A 122 2.00 4.91 -8.41
CA TYR A 122 1.72 5.13 -9.84
C TYR A 122 2.71 6.11 -10.49
N ARG A 123 3.57 6.75 -9.69
CA ARG A 123 4.53 7.76 -10.14
C ARG A 123 5.98 7.34 -9.94
N LEU A 124 6.21 6.05 -9.69
CA LEU A 124 7.53 5.49 -9.48
C LEU A 124 7.79 4.43 -10.54
N PHE A 125 8.88 4.58 -11.30
CA PHE A 125 9.19 3.70 -12.41
C PHE A 125 10.63 3.16 -12.30
N PRO A 126 10.91 2.22 -11.38
CA PRO A 126 12.27 1.68 -11.26
C PRO A 126 12.70 1.00 -12.58
N GLU A 127 13.88 1.35 -13.09
CA GLU A 127 14.38 0.81 -14.37
C GLU A 127 14.39 -0.73 -14.32
N GLY A 128 13.68 -1.37 -15.25
CA GLY A 128 13.58 -2.83 -15.34
C GLY A 128 12.65 -3.52 -14.33
N PHE A 129 11.89 -2.75 -13.55
CA PHE A 129 10.82 -3.23 -12.67
C PHE A 129 9.48 -2.59 -13.08
N MET A 130 8.80 -3.20 -14.05
CA MET A 130 7.56 -2.64 -14.59
C MET A 130 6.37 -3.09 -13.75
N MET A 131 5.91 -2.22 -12.87
CA MET A 131 4.67 -2.40 -12.13
C MET A 131 3.45 -2.24 -13.05
N ARG A 132 2.47 -3.11 -12.87
CA ARG A 132 1.17 -3.06 -13.53
C ARG A 132 0.10 -3.10 -12.44
N VAL A 133 -0.40 -1.91 -12.13
CA VAL A 133 -1.37 -1.71 -11.06
C VAL A 133 -2.76 -1.61 -11.68
N SER A 134 -3.70 -2.41 -11.19
CA SER A 134 -5.11 -2.35 -11.53
C SER A 134 -5.91 -2.15 -10.25
N ALA A 135 -6.37 -0.92 -10.00
CA ALA A 135 -7.19 -0.61 -8.84
C ALA A 135 -8.52 -1.37 -8.86
N SER A 136 -9.15 -1.51 -10.04
CA SER A 136 -10.44 -2.20 -10.19
C SER A 136 -10.37 -3.70 -9.93
N GLN A 137 -9.20 -4.31 -10.15
CA GLN A 137 -8.96 -5.73 -9.89
C GLN A 137 -8.18 -5.96 -8.58
N GLU A 138 -7.89 -4.90 -7.83
CA GLU A 138 -7.08 -4.94 -6.60
C GLU A 138 -5.76 -5.70 -6.79
N ARG A 139 -5.16 -5.49 -7.97
CA ARG A 139 -4.08 -6.31 -8.48
C ARG A 139 -2.84 -5.48 -8.77
N GLU A 140 -1.70 -5.95 -8.29
CA GLU A 140 -0.40 -5.35 -8.55
C GLU A 140 0.58 -6.43 -9.00
N ALA A 141 0.79 -6.53 -10.31
CA ALA A 141 1.73 -7.47 -10.90
C ALA A 141 2.98 -6.73 -11.38
N VAL A 142 4.10 -7.44 -11.52
CA VAL A 142 5.36 -6.84 -11.96
C VAL A 142 6.01 -7.67 -13.05
N ARG A 143 6.51 -7.03 -14.11
CA ARG A 143 7.49 -7.64 -15.01
C ARG A 143 8.89 -7.23 -14.60
N VAL A 144 9.79 -8.19 -14.57
CA VAL A 144 11.20 -7.95 -14.22
C VAL A 144 12.07 -8.18 -15.45
N GLY A 145 12.88 -7.18 -15.83
CA GLY A 145 13.76 -7.24 -16.99
C GLY A 145 15.08 -7.97 -16.69
N ARG A 146 15.58 -8.77 -17.65
CA ARG A 146 16.86 -9.51 -17.49
C ARG A 146 18.05 -8.59 -17.25
N GLN A 147 18.17 -7.55 -18.08
CA GLN A 147 19.30 -6.62 -18.00
C GLN A 147 19.36 -5.89 -16.64
N ALA A 148 18.20 -5.59 -16.04
CA ALA A 148 18.17 -4.96 -14.73
C ALA A 148 18.63 -5.92 -13.62
N LEU A 149 18.27 -7.21 -13.70
CA LEU A 149 18.79 -8.21 -12.78
C LEU A 149 20.31 -8.36 -12.88
N GLU A 150 20.85 -8.38 -14.11
CA GLU A 150 22.30 -8.44 -14.36
C GLU A 150 23.03 -7.22 -13.78
N LYS A 151 22.41 -6.04 -13.82
CA LYS A 151 22.90 -4.80 -13.20
C LYS A 151 22.73 -4.75 -11.68
N GLY A 152 22.11 -5.75 -11.06
CA GLY A 152 21.96 -5.85 -9.61
C GLY A 152 20.63 -5.37 -9.03
N LEU A 153 19.56 -5.28 -9.83
CA LEU A 153 18.22 -4.94 -9.33
C LEU A 153 17.76 -5.95 -8.27
N GLY A 154 17.45 -5.45 -7.07
CA GLY A 154 16.85 -6.20 -5.97
C GLY A 154 15.73 -5.42 -5.28
N PHE A 155 15.04 -6.08 -4.35
CA PHE A 155 14.01 -5.40 -3.54
C PHE A 155 14.58 -4.32 -2.61
N ALA A 156 15.87 -4.38 -2.27
CA ALA A 156 16.54 -3.31 -1.52
C ALA A 156 16.56 -2.01 -2.33
N GLN A 157 16.92 -2.09 -3.63
CA GLN A 157 16.95 -0.94 -4.54
C GLN A 157 15.54 -0.40 -4.80
N VAL A 158 14.60 -1.27 -5.18
CA VAL A 158 13.19 -0.90 -5.41
C VAL A 158 12.58 -0.30 -4.14
N GLY A 159 12.82 -0.93 -3.00
CA GLY A 159 12.30 -0.47 -1.73
C GLY A 159 12.85 0.89 -1.32
N SER A 160 14.15 1.13 -1.49
CA SER A 160 14.78 2.43 -1.21
C SER A 160 14.21 3.54 -2.10
N MET A 161 13.85 3.23 -3.35
CA MET A 161 13.13 4.17 -4.22
C MET A 161 11.73 4.50 -3.69
N PHE A 162 10.99 3.50 -3.23
CA PHE A 162 9.68 3.70 -2.61
C PHE A 162 9.75 4.55 -1.34
N LEU A 163 10.69 4.25 -0.44
CA LEU A 163 10.91 5.06 0.77
C LEU A 163 11.16 6.52 0.39
N THR A 164 12.08 6.77 -0.56
CA THR A 164 12.37 8.11 -1.07
C THR A 164 11.13 8.78 -1.65
N ALA A 165 10.32 8.04 -2.41
CA ALA A 165 9.11 8.56 -3.04
C ALA A 165 8.02 8.95 -2.01
N TYR A 166 7.80 8.13 -0.98
CA TYR A 166 6.86 8.45 0.09
C TYR A 166 7.32 9.67 0.90
N HIS A 167 8.62 9.78 1.21
CA HIS A 167 9.19 10.92 1.95
C HIS A 167 9.19 12.24 1.19
N ARG A 168 8.85 12.26 -0.11
CA ARG A 168 8.53 13.52 -0.81
C ARG A 168 7.30 14.19 -0.23
N ASN A 169 6.43 13.44 0.45
CA ASN A 169 5.37 14.00 1.24
C ASN A 169 5.91 14.37 2.64
N PRO A 170 6.01 15.67 3.00
CA PRO A 170 6.60 16.09 4.27
C PRO A 170 5.77 15.68 5.50
N LYS A 171 4.57 15.12 5.30
CA LYS A 171 3.73 14.55 6.36
C LYS A 171 4.06 13.09 6.67
N VAL A 172 4.85 12.40 5.84
CA VAL A 172 5.32 11.04 6.12
C VAL A 172 6.50 11.09 7.10
N GLU A 173 6.48 10.26 8.13
CA GLU A 173 7.57 10.13 9.11
C GLU A 173 8.37 8.85 8.96
N ALA A 174 7.70 7.75 8.61
CA ALA A 174 8.33 6.44 8.47
C ALA A 174 7.48 5.54 7.56
N VAL A 175 8.14 4.63 6.86
CA VAL A 175 7.48 3.64 6.00
C VAL A 175 8.06 2.26 6.24
N LYS A 176 7.20 1.31 6.62
CA LYS A 176 7.52 -0.11 6.61
C LYS A 176 7.03 -0.70 5.29
N LEU A 177 7.96 -0.97 4.39
CA LEU A 177 7.70 -1.53 3.07
C LEU A 177 7.95 -3.03 3.08
N ILE A 178 6.93 -3.79 2.72
CA ILE A 178 6.93 -5.26 2.82
C ILE A 178 6.76 -5.83 1.42
N PHE A 179 7.71 -6.67 1.01
CA PHE A 179 7.63 -7.49 -0.18
C PHE A 179 7.44 -8.96 0.19
N ILE A 180 6.56 -9.65 -0.53
CA ILE A 180 6.29 -11.07 -0.31
C ILE A 180 6.39 -11.79 -1.65
N THR A 181 7.23 -12.82 -1.74
CA THR A 181 7.46 -13.65 -2.95
C THR A 181 7.47 -15.14 -2.64
N ARG A 182 7.04 -15.53 -1.44
CA ARG A 182 6.88 -16.94 -1.03
C ARG A 182 5.88 -17.64 -1.93
N LYS A 183 6.20 -18.84 -2.39
CA LYS A 183 5.27 -19.65 -3.18
C LYS A 183 4.10 -20.11 -2.31
N GLU A 184 4.44 -20.69 -1.17
CA GLU A 184 3.50 -21.13 -0.13
C GLU A 184 3.35 -20.03 0.91
N PHE A 185 2.19 -19.38 0.87
CA PHE A 185 1.80 -18.29 1.74
C PHE A 185 0.27 -18.20 1.76
N PRO A 186 -0.38 -17.77 2.86
CA PRO A 186 -1.83 -17.64 2.96
C PRO A 186 -2.33 -16.42 2.14
N TRP A 187 -2.20 -16.50 0.83
CA TRP A 187 -2.61 -15.44 -0.11
C TRP A 187 -4.07 -15.01 0.01
N PRO A 188 -5.05 -15.92 0.27
CA PRO A 188 -6.44 -15.50 0.47
C PRO A 188 -6.63 -14.61 1.71
N GLU A 189 -5.94 -14.93 2.81
CA GLU A 189 -5.98 -14.19 4.07
C GLU A 189 -5.34 -12.81 3.91
N LEU A 190 -4.13 -12.75 3.32
CA LEU A 190 -3.49 -11.47 3.00
C LEU A 190 -4.35 -10.60 2.07
N GLY A 191 -4.97 -11.23 1.07
CA GLY A 191 -5.94 -10.54 0.21
C GLY A 191 -7.15 -10.03 0.99
N GLY A 192 -7.58 -10.73 2.03
CA GLY A 192 -8.64 -10.30 2.94
C GLY A 192 -8.29 -9.01 3.67
N TYR A 193 -7.08 -8.93 4.24
CA TYR A 193 -6.62 -7.72 4.91
C TYR A 193 -6.53 -6.52 3.95
N ILE A 194 -5.97 -6.75 2.76
CA ILE A 194 -5.84 -5.71 1.73
C ILE A 194 -7.21 -5.23 1.24
N ARG A 195 -8.16 -6.15 1.02
CA ARG A 195 -9.55 -5.80 0.68
C ARG A 195 -10.21 -4.95 1.76
N LYS A 196 -10.02 -5.30 3.03
CA LYS A 196 -10.58 -4.54 4.14
C LYS A 196 -10.00 -3.12 4.21
N ALA A 197 -8.70 -2.96 3.99
CA ALA A 197 -8.07 -1.64 3.87
C ALA A 197 -8.64 -0.81 2.70
N GLU A 198 -8.85 -1.42 1.53
CA GLU A 198 -9.47 -0.73 0.39
C GLU A 198 -10.94 -0.36 0.68
N GLN A 199 -11.69 -1.23 1.36
CA GLN A 199 -13.06 -0.94 1.80
C GLN A 199 -13.12 0.25 2.76
N ILE A 200 -12.15 0.39 3.68
CA ILE A 200 -12.00 1.57 4.53
C ILE A 200 -11.81 2.82 3.66
N THR A 201 -10.87 2.81 2.71
CA THR A 201 -10.65 3.96 1.83
C THR A 201 -11.90 4.32 1.01
N ARG A 202 -12.65 3.33 0.52
CA ARG A 202 -13.92 3.55 -0.18
C ARG A 202 -15.01 4.11 0.73
N ALA A 203 -15.06 3.68 1.98
CA ALA A 203 -15.96 4.25 2.97
C ALA A 203 -15.66 5.72 3.23
N ILE A 204 -14.37 6.09 3.39
CA ILE A 204 -13.96 7.50 3.50
C ILE A 204 -14.43 8.29 2.27
N ASP A 205 -14.19 7.80 1.05
CA ASP A 205 -14.63 8.46 -0.20
C ASP A 205 -16.15 8.66 -0.25
N HIS A 206 -16.90 7.63 0.13
CA HIS A 206 -18.37 7.64 0.08
C HIS A 206 -18.96 8.61 1.10
N VAL A 207 -18.47 8.59 2.34
CA VAL A 207 -18.92 9.48 3.42
C VAL A 207 -18.73 10.95 3.03
N LEU A 208 -17.67 11.27 2.30
CA LEU A 208 -17.34 12.65 1.93
C LEU A 208 -18.02 13.12 0.64
N LYS A 209 -18.36 12.20 -0.27
CA LYS A 209 -19.07 12.54 -1.52
C LYS A 209 -20.59 12.56 -1.37
N ASN A 210 -21.16 11.75 -0.50
CA ASN A 210 -22.60 11.61 -0.35
C ASN A 210 -23.05 12.12 1.03
N LEU A 211 -23.76 13.25 1.05
CA LEU A 211 -24.38 13.85 2.24
C LEU A 211 -25.63 13.10 2.73
N SER A 212 -26.03 12.02 2.06
CA SER A 212 -27.16 11.18 2.47
C SER A 212 -26.79 10.41 3.75
N MET A 213 -27.42 10.78 4.87
CA MET A 213 -27.16 10.24 6.20
C MET A 213 -28.00 8.99 6.57
N ASP A 214 -28.67 8.34 5.59
CA ASP A 214 -29.40 7.10 5.87
C ASP A 214 -28.45 5.89 5.96
N CYS A 215 -27.80 5.78 7.12
CA CYS A 215 -26.91 4.67 7.43
C CYS A 215 -27.62 3.31 7.47
N ASN A 216 -28.96 3.25 7.60
CA ASN A 216 -29.69 1.98 7.62
C ASN A 216 -29.83 1.38 6.22
N ALA A 217 -29.89 2.22 5.18
CA ALA A 217 -29.93 1.80 3.77
C ALA A 217 -28.54 1.73 3.11
N CYS A 218 -27.48 2.18 3.81
CA CYS A 218 -26.14 2.27 3.24
C CYS A 218 -25.46 0.90 3.08
N SER A 219 -25.03 0.57 1.86
CA SER A 219 -24.28 -0.66 1.55
C SER A 219 -22.92 -0.78 2.25
N LEU A 220 -22.41 0.31 2.84
CA LEU A 220 -21.14 0.36 3.57
C LEU A 220 -21.33 0.30 5.09
N LYS A 221 -22.56 0.11 5.59
CA LYS A 221 -22.87 0.08 7.03
C LYS A 221 -21.97 -0.88 7.81
N GLN A 222 -21.75 -2.09 7.28
CA GLN A 222 -20.95 -3.10 7.95
C GLN A 222 -19.51 -2.61 8.25
N ILE A 223 -18.81 -2.06 7.24
CA ILE A 223 -17.43 -1.59 7.46
C ILE A 223 -17.39 -0.36 8.38
N CYS A 224 -18.40 0.51 8.32
CA CYS A 224 -18.53 1.66 9.23
C CYS A 224 -18.83 1.25 10.68
N ASP A 225 -19.49 0.11 10.90
CA ASP A 225 -19.72 -0.46 12.23
C ASP A 225 -18.45 -1.11 12.80
N GLU A 226 -17.63 -1.74 11.96
CA GLU A 226 -16.42 -2.46 12.36
C GLU A 226 -15.20 -1.55 12.61
N VAL A 227 -15.14 -0.39 11.96
CA VAL A 227 -13.94 0.47 11.96
C VAL A 227 -14.17 1.72 12.79
N GLU A 228 -13.46 1.81 13.92
CA GLU A 228 -13.43 2.98 14.79
C GLU A 228 -13.00 4.22 14.00
N GLY A 229 -13.78 5.30 14.07
CA GLY A 229 -13.49 6.57 13.40
C GLY A 229 -14.28 6.80 12.11
N LEU A 230 -14.83 5.77 11.46
CA LEU A 230 -15.53 5.94 10.17
C LEU A 230 -16.86 6.70 10.32
N LYS A 231 -17.62 6.45 11.39
CA LYS A 231 -18.92 7.12 11.61
C LYS A 231 -18.76 8.57 12.00
N GLU A 232 -17.70 8.89 12.74
CA GLU A 232 -17.38 10.25 13.17
C GLU A 232 -17.10 11.17 11.98
N LEU A 233 -16.67 10.63 10.84
CA LEU A 233 -16.47 11.41 9.61
C LEU A 233 -17.76 12.05 9.06
N HIS A 234 -18.94 11.49 9.36
CA HIS A 234 -20.21 12.13 9.02
C HIS A 234 -20.52 13.38 9.85
N ARG A 235 -19.86 13.57 11.01
CA ARG A 235 -20.13 14.66 11.95
C ARG A 235 -19.27 15.90 11.71
N ALA A 236 -18.57 15.99 10.58
CA ALA A 236 -17.85 17.21 10.21
C ALA A 236 -18.84 18.40 10.27
N PRO A 237 -18.51 19.49 10.98
CA PRO A 237 -19.45 20.56 11.21
C PRO A 237 -19.90 21.15 9.87
N SER A 238 -21.20 21.14 9.63
CA SER A 238 -21.76 21.99 8.59
C SER A 238 -21.42 23.43 8.96
N GLU A 239 -20.53 24.06 8.22
CA GLU A 239 -20.64 25.50 8.05
C GLU A 239 -22.06 25.73 7.53
N ASN A 240 -22.86 26.41 8.34
CA ASN A 240 -24.32 26.52 8.33
C ASN A 240 -25.02 25.46 9.19
N GLY A 241 -25.21 25.85 10.45
CA GLY A 241 -26.08 25.15 11.37
C GLY A 241 -27.52 25.11 10.85
N THR A 242 -28.06 23.90 10.83
CA THR A 242 -29.43 23.61 11.25
C THR A 242 -29.52 22.10 11.41
N CYS A 243 -29.55 21.63 12.66
CA CYS A 243 -30.08 20.31 12.95
C CYS A 243 -31.58 20.36 12.67
N ILE A 244 -32.05 19.55 11.73
CA ILE A 244 -33.48 19.21 11.65
C ILE A 244 -33.60 17.86 12.37
N GLY A 245 -34.42 17.84 13.41
CA GLY A 245 -34.55 16.74 14.36
C GLY A 245 -35.25 15.51 13.84
#